data_AF-A0A950CRV0-F1
#
_entry.id   AF-A0A950CRV0-F1
#
_cell.length_a   1.000
_cell.length_b   1.000
_cell.length_c   1.000
_cell.angle_alpha   90.00
_cell.angle_beta   90.00
_cell.angle_gamma   90.00
#
_symmetry.space_group_name_H-M   'P 1'
#
loop_
_entity.id
_entity.type
_entity.pdbx_description
1 polymer ?
#
loop_
_entity_poly.entity_id
_entity_poly.type
_entity_poly.pdbx_seq_one_letter_code
_entity_poly.pdbx_strand_id
1 'polypeptide(L)'
;MSSVSTVTAYNVVAKTLHWLIGLAILGMLALGWIMTDMPNTDPAKFSLFQLHKSIGVSILLLALVRIGWRLTHAAPALPATAKPWEIKLAHGTHYLLYALMIIMPITGWVVISTSTFKLRTLLFSIVPWPAIPYLGDLENKKEIHDLFGDAHGIIAYVIAAFVALHAAAALKHHFINRDDILLRMAPRFLHGLLKRLNGTAIALLLSIGLLLPGPAHAASHPWAVDYKHSGITFTGTQSGEKFDGDFKKFTADIDFDPNHPENGYITTLVDITSATAGSKERDTYLPQFEWFNAAEFPQAKFTAANIKSTGNDCFLAPGTLSIKGISHAVDLPFCLRVVDGITYAKGQVDLSRSDYNIGINQWDDDEMVKKAVKVTINIAATPR
;
A
#
# COMPACT_ATOMS: atom_id res chain seq x y z
N MET A 1 0.94 -7.72 -59.81
CA MET A 1 0.68 -6.63 -58.85
C MET A 1 0.35 -7.27 -57.50
N SER A 2 1.31 -7.29 -56.58
CA SER A 2 1.11 -7.91 -55.25
C SER A 2 0.20 -7.02 -54.42
N SER A 3 -0.96 -7.52 -54.00
CA SER A 3 -1.88 -6.81 -53.13
C SER A 3 -1.21 -6.57 -51.79
N VAL A 4 -0.78 -5.32 -51.53
CA VAL A 4 -0.32 -4.91 -50.20
C VAL A 4 -1.54 -5.01 -49.27
N SER A 5 -1.55 -6.02 -48.41
CA SER A 5 -2.58 -6.19 -47.39
C SER A 5 -2.61 -4.97 -46.47
N THR A 6 -3.67 -4.17 -46.55
CA THR A 6 -3.87 -3.03 -45.66
C THR A 6 -4.15 -3.54 -44.25
N VAL A 7 -3.25 -3.26 -43.31
CA VAL A 7 -3.44 -3.63 -41.90
C VAL A 7 -4.60 -2.80 -41.33
N THR A 8 -5.74 -3.45 -41.09
CA THR A 8 -6.97 -2.77 -40.62
C THR A 8 -7.06 -2.67 -39.09
N ALA A 9 -6.27 -3.45 -38.34
CA ALA A 9 -6.29 -3.46 -36.88
C ALA A 9 -4.91 -3.79 -36.28
N TYR A 10 -4.69 -3.40 -35.03
CA TYR A 10 -3.48 -3.79 -34.30
C TYR A 10 -3.47 -5.29 -34.01
N ASN A 11 -2.27 -5.88 -33.98
CA ASN A 11 -2.10 -7.29 -33.61
C ASN A 11 -2.40 -7.52 -32.12
N VAL A 12 -2.59 -8.78 -31.73
CA VAL A 12 -3.00 -9.16 -30.37
C VAL A 12 -1.97 -8.69 -29.33
N VAL A 13 -0.67 -8.82 -29.62
CA VAL A 13 0.40 -8.39 -28.70
C VAL A 13 0.31 -6.89 -28.40
N ALA A 14 0.15 -6.06 -29.43
CA ALA A 14 0.00 -4.60 -29.27
C ALA A 14 -1.23 -4.23 -28.44
N LYS A 15 -2.34 -4.96 -28.62
CA LYS A 15 -3.58 -4.78 -27.85
C LYS A 15 -3.37 -5.20 -26.39
N THR A 16 -2.78 -6.37 -26.14
CA THR A 16 -2.50 -6.86 -24.79
C THR A 16 -1.60 -5.89 -24.03
N LEU A 17 -0.48 -5.48 -24.62
CA LEU A 17 0.41 -4.48 -24.02
C LEU A 17 -0.31 -3.15 -23.76
N HIS A 18 -1.21 -2.73 -24.65
CA HIS A 18 -1.95 -1.47 -24.50
C HIS A 18 -2.86 -1.50 -23.28
N TRP A 19 -3.70 -2.53 -23.20
CA TRP A 19 -4.69 -2.65 -22.13
C TRP A 19 -4.05 -3.02 -20.79
N LEU A 20 -3.03 -3.87 -20.78
CA LEU A 20 -2.30 -4.19 -19.56
C LEU A 20 -1.68 -2.92 -18.95
N ILE A 21 -0.96 -2.13 -19.75
CA ILE A 21 -0.35 -0.88 -19.29
C ILE A 21 -1.42 0.15 -18.95
N GLY A 22 -2.45 0.32 -19.79
CA GLY A 22 -3.51 1.29 -19.56
C GLY A 22 -4.25 1.04 -18.24
N LEU A 23 -4.64 -0.20 -17.97
CA LEU A 23 -5.29 -0.59 -16.72
C LEU A 23 -4.34 -0.45 -15.53
N ALA A 24 -3.06 -0.82 -15.68
CA ALA A 24 -2.06 -0.64 -14.64
C ALA A 24 -1.84 0.85 -14.30
N ILE A 25 -1.82 1.75 -15.29
CA ILE A 25 -1.74 3.20 -15.06
C ILE A 25 -2.96 3.72 -14.31
N LEU A 26 -4.17 3.31 -14.70
CA LEU A 26 -5.40 3.70 -13.98
C LEU A 26 -5.37 3.20 -12.52
N GLY A 27 -4.96 1.96 -12.30
CA GLY A 27 -4.76 1.41 -10.95
C GLY A 27 -3.69 2.17 -10.16
N MET A 28 -2.59 2.57 -10.80
CA MET A 28 -1.51 3.35 -10.18
C MET A 28 -1.93 4.77 -9.80
N LEU A 29 -2.78 5.42 -10.59
CA LEU A 29 -3.34 6.73 -10.25
C LEU A 29 -4.24 6.63 -9.00
N ALA A 30 -5.11 5.62 -8.95
CA ALA A 30 -5.95 5.37 -7.77
C ALA A 30 -5.12 4.99 -6.54
N LEU A 31 -4.18 4.05 -6.69
CA LEU A 31 -3.26 3.63 -5.63
C LEU A 31 -2.42 4.80 -5.12
N GLY A 32 -1.97 5.67 -6.03
CA GLY A 32 -1.22 6.89 -5.70
C GLY A 32 -2.00 7.81 -4.76
N TRP A 33 -3.26 8.11 -5.09
CA TRP A 33 -4.12 8.90 -4.21
C TRP A 33 -4.37 8.23 -2.87
N ILE A 34 -4.71 6.94 -2.87
CA ILE A 34 -4.98 6.17 -1.64
C ILE A 34 -3.75 6.23 -0.72
N MET A 35 -2.57 5.86 -1.23
CA MET A 35 -1.37 5.77 -0.39
C MET A 35 -0.91 7.14 0.12
N THR A 36 -1.11 8.22 -0.63
CA THR A 36 -0.70 9.56 -0.18
C THR A 36 -1.64 10.17 0.85
N ASP A 37 -2.95 9.91 0.74
CA ASP A 37 -3.98 10.45 1.63
C ASP A 37 -4.06 9.70 2.97
N MET A 38 -3.58 8.46 3.01
CA MET A 38 -3.52 7.67 4.23
C MET A 38 -2.68 8.37 5.31
N PRO A 39 -3.09 8.33 6.59
CA PRO A 39 -2.27 8.78 7.70
C PRO A 39 -0.90 8.09 7.69
N ASN A 40 0.18 8.82 8.03
CA ASN A 40 1.51 8.20 8.18
C ASN A 40 1.55 7.11 9.26
N THR A 41 0.56 7.06 10.14
CA THR A 41 0.37 6.04 11.18
C THR A 41 -0.33 4.77 10.67
N ASP A 42 -0.87 4.78 9.44
CA ASP A 42 -1.55 3.62 8.88
C ASP A 42 -0.53 2.58 8.37
N PRO A 43 -0.53 1.35 8.92
CA PRO A 43 0.47 0.34 8.57
C PRO A 43 0.36 -0.17 7.12
N ALA A 44 -0.80 -0.05 6.48
CA ALA A 44 -0.94 -0.41 5.08
C ALA A 44 -0.23 0.59 4.15
N LYS A 45 0.06 1.82 4.61
CA LYS A 45 0.71 2.85 3.79
C LYS A 45 2.06 2.38 3.26
N PHE A 46 2.93 1.83 4.11
CA PHE A 46 4.25 1.34 3.67
C PHE A 46 4.13 0.24 2.60
N SER A 47 3.28 -0.76 2.83
CA SER A 47 3.03 -1.85 1.88
C SER A 47 2.48 -1.35 0.55
N LEU A 48 1.57 -0.37 0.57
CA LEU A 48 1.03 0.25 -0.63
C LEU A 48 2.08 1.05 -1.39
N PHE A 49 3.00 1.73 -0.70
CA PHE A 49 4.16 2.36 -1.34
C PHE A 49 5.11 1.34 -1.99
N GLN A 50 5.36 0.19 -1.36
CA GLN A 50 6.18 -0.87 -1.97
C GLN A 50 5.47 -1.50 -3.19
N LEU A 51 4.15 -1.71 -3.10
CA LEU A 51 3.34 -2.17 -4.22
C LEU A 51 3.34 -1.16 -5.37
N HIS A 52 3.20 0.14 -5.06
CA HIS A 52 3.25 1.23 -6.03
C HIS A 52 4.58 1.24 -6.78
N LYS A 53 5.72 1.14 -6.08
CA LYS A 53 7.05 1.03 -6.72
C LYS A 53 7.14 -0.21 -7.62
N SER A 54 6.63 -1.35 -7.16
CA SER A 54 6.67 -2.62 -7.89
C SER A 54 5.90 -2.56 -9.21
N ILE A 55 4.69 -2.03 -9.17
CA ILE A 55 3.85 -1.84 -10.36
C ILE A 55 4.45 -0.75 -11.25
N GLY A 56 4.99 0.33 -10.69
CA GLY A 56 5.65 1.41 -11.43
C GLY A 56 6.84 0.93 -12.26
N VAL A 57 7.73 0.11 -11.67
CA VAL A 57 8.85 -0.52 -12.40
C VAL A 57 8.34 -1.49 -13.46
N SER A 58 7.29 -2.25 -13.16
CA SER A 58 6.66 -3.16 -14.13
C SER A 58 6.11 -2.41 -15.35
N ILE A 59 5.45 -1.27 -15.13
CA ILE A 59 4.97 -0.40 -16.21
C ILE A 59 6.13 0.13 -17.04
N LEU A 60 7.24 0.56 -16.42
CA LEU A 60 8.43 1.02 -17.14
C LEU A 60 8.96 -0.06 -18.09
N LEU A 61 9.15 -1.29 -17.59
CA LEU A 61 9.64 -2.41 -18.41
C LEU A 61 8.67 -2.76 -19.54
N LEU A 62 7.37 -2.82 -19.25
CA LEU A 62 6.34 -3.09 -20.25
C LEU A 62 6.24 -1.96 -21.29
N ALA A 63 6.45 -0.70 -20.88
CA ALA A 63 6.46 0.44 -21.78
C ALA A 63 7.65 0.37 -22.75
N LEU A 64 8.84 -0.03 -22.29
CA LEU A 64 10.00 -0.27 -23.16
C LEU A 64 9.72 -1.38 -24.18
N VAL A 65 9.13 -2.49 -23.74
CA VAL A 65 8.70 -3.58 -24.65
C VAL A 65 7.68 -3.06 -25.66
N ARG A 66 6.70 -2.25 -25.23
CA ARG A 66 5.69 -1.66 -26.10
C ARG A 66 6.30 -0.71 -27.14
N ILE A 67 7.26 0.12 -26.74
CA ILE A 67 7.97 1.02 -27.66
C ILE A 67 8.76 0.20 -28.69
N GLY A 68 9.53 -0.80 -28.24
CA GLY A 68 10.24 -1.72 -29.14
C GLY A 68 9.31 -2.42 -30.13
N TRP A 69 8.13 -2.86 -29.65
CA TRP A 69 7.10 -3.45 -30.51
C TRP A 69 6.59 -2.45 -31.55
N ARG A 70 6.32 -1.21 -31.15
CA ARG A 70 5.83 -0.15 -32.05
C ARG A 70 6.85 0.26 -33.10
N LEU A 71 8.15 0.23 -32.78
CA LEU A 71 9.23 0.54 -33.72
C LEU A 71 9.43 -0.55 -34.77
N THR A 72 9.07 -1.79 -34.44
CA THR A 72 9.26 -2.96 -35.32
C THR A 72 8.00 -3.36 -36.09
N HIS A 73 6.82 -2.83 -35.72
CA HIS A 73 5.54 -3.21 -36.32
C HIS A 73 4.75 -1.98 -36.79
N ALA A 74 4.30 -2.01 -38.04
CA ALA A 74 3.51 -0.94 -38.63
C ALA A 74 2.15 -0.77 -37.93
N ALA A 75 1.76 0.48 -37.69
CA ALA A 75 0.42 0.82 -37.20
C ALA A 75 -0.60 0.87 -38.35
N PRO A 76 -1.89 0.57 -38.09
CA PRO A 76 -2.96 0.75 -39.07
C PRO A 76 -3.01 2.18 -39.61
N ALA A 77 -3.27 2.33 -40.91
CA ALA A 77 -3.37 3.63 -41.56
C ALA A 77 -4.49 4.49 -40.95
N LEU A 78 -4.25 5.79 -40.81
CA LEU A 78 -5.24 6.74 -40.30
C LEU A 78 -6.47 6.80 -41.23
N PRO A 79 -7.68 7.09 -40.71
CA PRO A 79 -8.85 7.26 -41.56
C PRO A 79 -8.62 8.36 -42.61
N ALA A 80 -8.99 8.10 -43.87
CA ALA A 80 -8.85 9.06 -44.96
C ALA A 80 -9.67 10.35 -44.74
N THR A 81 -10.68 10.29 -43.87
CA THR A 81 -11.56 11.40 -43.49
C THR A 81 -11.03 12.25 -42.34
N ALA A 82 -9.92 11.87 -41.70
CA ALA A 82 -9.38 12.57 -40.54
C ALA A 82 -8.80 13.95 -40.93
N LYS A 83 -9.16 14.99 -40.18
CA LYS A 83 -8.65 16.35 -40.45
C LYS A 83 -7.15 16.44 -40.08
N PRO A 84 -6.34 17.27 -40.78
CA PRO A 84 -4.91 17.38 -40.48
C PRO A 84 -4.57 17.73 -39.03
N TRP A 85 -5.41 18.54 -38.37
CA TRP A 85 -5.23 18.88 -36.96
C TRP A 85 -5.58 17.71 -36.01
N GLU A 86 -6.58 16.88 -36.35
CA GLU A 86 -6.92 15.66 -35.59
C GLU A 86 -5.75 14.67 -35.65
N ILE A 87 -5.12 14.53 -36.82
CA ILE A 87 -3.92 13.71 -36.99
C ILE A 87 -2.75 14.22 -36.15
N LYS A 88 -2.47 15.53 -36.20
CA LYS A 88 -1.40 16.15 -35.40
C LYS A 88 -1.63 15.97 -33.91
N LEU A 89 -2.85 16.21 -33.42
CA LEU A 89 -3.19 15.99 -32.01
C LEU A 89 -3.09 14.52 -31.63
N ALA A 90 -3.61 13.60 -32.44
CA ALA A 90 -3.52 12.17 -32.16
C ALA A 90 -2.06 11.71 -32.03
N HIS A 91 -1.17 12.15 -32.93
CA HIS A 91 0.26 11.86 -32.82
C HIS A 91 0.89 12.52 -31.60
N GLY A 92 0.62 13.81 -31.36
CA GLY A 92 1.13 14.54 -30.20
C GLY A 92 0.75 13.90 -28.87
N THR A 93 -0.53 13.56 -28.69
CA THR A 93 -1.03 12.86 -27.51
C THR A 93 -0.35 11.50 -27.33
N HIS A 94 -0.20 10.70 -28.41
CA HIS A 94 0.47 9.40 -28.30
C HIS A 94 1.95 9.53 -27.93
N TYR A 95 2.70 10.44 -28.59
CA TYR A 95 4.12 10.65 -28.28
C TYR A 95 4.31 11.16 -26.86
N LEU A 96 3.47 12.08 -26.41
CA LEU A 96 3.51 12.59 -25.04
C LEU A 96 3.22 11.47 -24.04
N LEU A 97 2.19 10.65 -24.26
CA LEU A 97 1.90 9.51 -23.38
C LEU A 97 3.05 8.49 -23.37
N TYR A 98 3.72 8.24 -24.49
CA TYR A 98 4.93 7.41 -24.51
C TYR A 98 6.06 8.01 -23.67
N ALA A 99 6.33 9.31 -23.80
CA ALA A 99 7.35 9.98 -23.00
C ALA A 99 6.99 9.92 -21.50
N LEU A 100 5.74 10.24 -21.15
CA LEU A 100 5.28 10.25 -19.76
C LEU A 100 5.32 8.86 -19.11
N MET A 101 5.04 7.78 -19.84
CA MET A 101 5.17 6.40 -19.34
C MET A 101 6.62 6.03 -18.94
N ILE A 102 7.62 6.74 -19.46
CA ILE A 102 9.03 6.55 -19.12
C ILE A 102 9.48 7.54 -18.04
N ILE A 103 9.14 8.82 -18.23
CA ILE A 103 9.54 9.89 -17.31
C ILE A 103 8.94 9.66 -15.92
N MET A 104 7.66 9.29 -15.81
CA MET A 104 6.99 9.14 -14.51
C MET A 104 7.63 8.06 -13.61
N PRO A 105 7.90 6.83 -14.07
CA PRO A 105 8.64 5.87 -13.25
C PRO A 105 10.07 6.31 -12.94
N ILE A 106 10.76 7.00 -13.86
CA ILE A 106 12.11 7.50 -13.62
C ILE A 106 12.12 8.55 -12.50
N THR A 107 11.16 9.48 -12.48
CA THR A 107 11.08 10.46 -11.39
C THR A 107 10.87 9.77 -10.05
N GLY A 108 10.00 8.75 -9.99
CA GLY A 108 9.82 7.94 -8.77
C GLY A 108 11.09 7.17 -8.38
N TRP A 109 11.86 6.68 -9.36
CA TRP A 109 13.14 6.02 -9.11
C TRP A 109 14.20 6.98 -8.54
N VAL A 110 14.23 8.23 -9.01
CA VAL A 110 15.09 9.28 -8.43
C VAL A 110 14.68 9.55 -6.97
N VAL A 111 13.39 9.72 -6.69
CA VAL A 111 12.87 9.96 -5.32
C VAL A 111 13.36 8.88 -4.34
N ILE A 112 13.26 7.58 -4.71
CA ILE A 112 13.72 6.51 -3.82
C ILE A 112 15.25 6.45 -3.69
N SER A 113 15.97 6.91 -4.72
CA SER A 113 17.45 6.88 -4.75
C SER A 113 18.09 8.02 -3.96
N THR A 114 17.36 9.12 -3.77
CA THR A 114 17.80 10.28 -2.98
C THR A 114 17.16 10.33 -1.59
N SER A 115 16.34 9.34 -1.24
CA SER A 115 15.68 9.27 0.07
C SER A 115 16.69 9.19 1.22
N THR A 116 16.46 9.98 2.26
CA THR A 116 17.23 9.96 3.51
C THR A 116 17.03 8.66 4.29
N PHE A 117 15.93 7.94 4.04
CA PHE A 117 15.51 6.77 4.83
C PHE A 117 16.15 5.44 4.39
N LYS A 118 16.98 5.41 3.34
CA LYS A 118 17.73 4.23 2.83
C LYS A 118 16.95 2.90 2.83
N LEU A 119 15.63 2.95 2.61
CA LEU A 119 14.80 1.76 2.61
C LEU A 119 15.05 0.97 1.33
N ARG A 120 15.29 -0.34 1.48
CA ARG A 120 15.47 -1.24 0.34
C ARG A 120 14.16 -1.32 -0.45
N THR A 121 14.23 -1.04 -1.76
CA THR A 121 13.09 -1.27 -2.66
C THR A 121 13.05 -2.75 -3.02
N LEU A 122 11.96 -3.42 -2.68
CA LEU A 122 11.72 -4.83 -3.00
C LEU A 122 10.54 -4.91 -3.97
N LEU A 123 10.79 -5.31 -5.21
CA LEU A 123 9.73 -5.59 -6.18
C LEU A 123 8.93 -6.79 -5.71
N PHE A 124 7.63 -6.57 -5.52
CA PHE A 124 6.68 -7.56 -5.01
C PHE A 124 7.17 -8.26 -3.74
N SER A 125 7.91 -7.54 -2.89
CA SER A 125 8.52 -8.04 -1.65
C SER A 125 9.54 -9.17 -1.84
N ILE A 126 9.98 -9.46 -3.06
CA ILE A 126 10.83 -10.61 -3.37
C ILE A 126 12.16 -10.18 -3.97
N VAL A 127 12.13 -9.33 -5.00
CA VAL A 127 13.33 -9.00 -5.80
C VAL A 127 13.86 -7.63 -5.42
N PRO A 128 15.10 -7.48 -4.91
CA PRO A 128 15.66 -6.17 -4.62
C PRO A 128 15.87 -5.38 -5.91
N TRP A 129 15.37 -4.14 -5.92
CA TRP A 129 15.61 -3.19 -7.00
C TRP A 129 16.70 -2.20 -6.61
N PRO A 130 17.71 -1.97 -7.47
CA PRO A 130 18.81 -1.08 -7.13
C PRO A 130 18.35 0.38 -7.07
N ALA A 131 18.97 1.15 -6.18
CA ALA A 131 18.96 2.61 -6.29
C ALA A 131 19.82 3.04 -7.49
N ILE A 132 19.55 4.24 -8.01
CA ILE A 132 20.40 4.85 -9.03
C ILE A 132 21.75 5.17 -8.37
N PRO A 133 22.88 4.67 -8.93
CA PRO A 133 24.20 4.91 -8.36
C PRO A 133 24.50 6.40 -8.16
N TYR A 134 25.29 6.71 -7.14
CA TYR A 134 25.79 8.06 -6.79
C TYR A 134 24.75 9.06 -6.27
N LEU A 135 23.46 8.91 -6.58
CA LEU A 135 22.43 9.87 -6.14
C LEU A 135 22.25 9.93 -4.61
N GLY A 136 22.43 8.80 -3.92
CA GLY A 136 22.29 8.72 -2.46
C GLY A 136 23.41 9.40 -1.66
N ASP A 137 24.54 9.68 -2.31
CA ASP A 137 25.75 10.24 -1.70
C ASP A 137 25.93 11.74 -2.01
N LEU A 138 25.02 12.33 -2.79
CA LEU A 138 25.03 13.76 -3.08
C LEU A 138 24.74 14.58 -1.81
N GLU A 139 25.48 15.67 -1.62
CA GLU A 139 25.27 16.60 -0.51
C GLU A 139 23.87 17.22 -0.55
N ASN A 140 23.40 17.57 -1.75
CA ASN A 140 22.09 18.18 -2.01
C ASN A 140 20.97 17.15 -2.31
N LYS A 141 21.10 15.91 -1.82
CA LYS A 141 20.12 14.85 -2.11
C LYS A 141 18.71 15.16 -1.60
N LYS A 142 18.58 15.94 -0.52
CA LYS A 142 17.28 16.33 0.04
C LYS A 142 16.53 17.25 -0.94
N GLU A 143 17.21 18.26 -1.48
CA GLU A 143 16.63 19.17 -2.47
C GLU A 143 16.19 18.42 -3.74
N ILE A 144 17.00 17.44 -4.17
CA ILE A 144 16.66 16.59 -5.31
C ILE A 144 15.45 15.70 -5.00
N HIS A 145 15.40 15.10 -3.80
CA HIS A 145 14.26 14.29 -3.36
C HIS A 145 12.95 15.08 -3.40
N ASP A 146 12.93 16.28 -2.82
CA ASP A 146 11.75 17.13 -2.75
C ASP A 146 11.30 17.56 -4.17
N LEU A 147 12.24 18.03 -4.99
CA LEU A 147 11.98 18.43 -6.38
C LEU A 147 11.37 17.30 -7.22
N PHE A 148 11.94 16.11 -7.15
CA PHE A 148 11.46 14.97 -7.92
C PHE A 148 10.16 14.39 -7.34
N GLY A 149 9.91 14.56 -6.04
CA GLY A 149 8.62 14.24 -5.41
C GLY A 149 7.50 15.12 -5.96
N ASP A 150 7.71 16.43 -5.99
CA ASP A 150 6.76 17.38 -6.57
C ASP A 150 6.53 17.12 -8.06
N ALA A 151 7.62 16.92 -8.81
CA ALA A 151 7.54 16.59 -10.23
C ALA A 151 6.76 15.29 -10.47
N HIS A 152 6.99 14.24 -9.68
CA HIS A 152 6.26 12.98 -9.76
C HIS A 152 4.76 13.18 -9.55
N GLY A 153 4.37 13.95 -8.53
CA GLY A 153 2.97 14.31 -8.28
C GLY A 153 2.33 15.09 -9.43
N ILE A 154 3.00 16.13 -9.93
CA ILE A 154 2.51 16.95 -11.06
C ILE A 154 2.37 16.10 -12.33
N ILE A 155 3.36 15.28 -12.64
CA ILE A 155 3.35 14.40 -13.81
C ILE A 155 2.20 13.38 -13.72
N ALA A 156 1.85 12.89 -12.53
CA ALA A 156 0.69 12.03 -12.35
C ALA A 156 -0.61 12.70 -12.81
N TYR A 157 -0.85 13.96 -12.43
CA TYR A 157 -2.02 14.73 -12.87
C TYR A 157 -2.00 15.00 -14.39
N VAL A 158 -0.83 15.30 -14.96
CA VAL A 158 -0.67 15.46 -16.41
C VAL A 158 -1.04 14.15 -17.12
N ILE A 159 -0.54 13.00 -16.66
CA ILE A 159 -0.90 11.69 -17.21
C ILE A 159 -2.41 11.46 -17.12
N ALA A 160 -3.02 11.72 -15.96
CA ALA A 160 -4.46 11.54 -15.78
C ALA A 160 -5.28 12.37 -16.79
N ALA A 161 -4.92 13.64 -16.98
CA ALA A 161 -5.56 14.52 -17.96
C ALA A 161 -5.42 14.00 -19.41
N PHE A 162 -4.22 13.57 -19.81
CA PHE A 162 -3.98 13.07 -21.16
C PHE A 162 -4.58 11.68 -21.41
N VAL A 163 -4.65 10.82 -20.39
CA VAL A 163 -5.36 9.53 -20.47
C VAL A 163 -6.86 9.76 -20.66
N ALA A 164 -7.45 10.69 -19.89
CA ALA A 164 -8.85 11.07 -20.05
C ALA A 164 -9.13 11.65 -21.44
N LEU A 165 -8.28 12.56 -21.93
CA LEU A 165 -8.39 13.14 -23.27
C LEU A 165 -8.25 12.06 -24.36
N HIS A 166 -7.30 11.14 -24.21
CA HIS A 166 -7.09 10.03 -25.13
C HIS A 166 -8.32 9.11 -25.21
N ALA A 167 -8.88 8.72 -24.06
CA ALA A 167 -10.07 7.90 -23.99
C ALA A 167 -11.31 8.63 -24.56
N ALA A 168 -11.49 9.90 -24.19
CA ALA A 168 -12.60 10.72 -24.69
C ALA A 168 -12.53 10.89 -26.22
N ALA A 169 -11.34 11.07 -26.80
CA ALA A 169 -11.17 11.13 -28.24
C ALA A 169 -11.58 9.81 -28.91
N ALA A 170 -11.15 8.65 -28.38
CA ALA A 170 -11.54 7.35 -28.91
C ALA A 170 -13.06 7.12 -28.85
N LEU A 171 -13.71 7.54 -27.74
CA LEU A 171 -15.16 7.46 -27.59
C LEU A 171 -15.89 8.42 -28.54
N LYS A 172 -15.43 9.66 -28.68
CA LYS A 172 -15.97 10.64 -29.64
C LYS A 172 -15.92 10.09 -31.07
N HIS A 173 -14.79 9.49 -31.45
CA HIS A 173 -14.63 8.88 -32.76
C HIS A 173 -15.62 7.72 -33.00
N HIS A 174 -15.80 6.86 -32.00
CA HIS A 174 -16.74 5.73 -32.08
C HIS A 174 -18.21 6.16 -32.12
N PHE A 175 -18.62 7.08 -31.23
CA PHE A 175 -20.05 7.42 -31.05
C PHE A 175 -20.54 8.60 -31.89
N ILE A 176 -19.69 9.59 -32.14
CA ILE A 176 -20.06 10.82 -32.87
C ILE A 176 -19.60 10.70 -34.31
N ASN A 177 -18.31 10.44 -34.54
CA ASN A 177 -17.77 10.31 -35.91
C ASN A 177 -18.18 8.98 -36.57
N ARG A 178 -18.64 8.01 -35.78
CA ARG A 178 -19.08 6.67 -36.23
C ARG A 178 -18.02 5.95 -37.06
N ASP A 179 -16.77 6.04 -36.62
CA ASP A 179 -15.66 5.31 -37.22
C ASP A 179 -15.15 4.17 -36.32
N ASP A 180 -14.34 3.28 -36.91
CA ASP A 180 -13.84 2.08 -36.24
C ASP A 180 -12.56 2.33 -35.40
N ILE A 181 -12.16 3.58 -35.11
CA ILE A 181 -10.87 3.86 -34.43
C ILE A 181 -10.77 3.11 -33.10
N LEU A 182 -11.82 3.12 -32.28
CA LEU A 182 -11.85 2.44 -30.99
C LEU A 182 -11.73 0.91 -31.14
N LEU A 183 -12.38 0.34 -32.17
CA LEU A 183 -12.34 -1.09 -32.45
C LEU A 183 -10.94 -1.59 -32.86
N ARG A 184 -10.10 -0.72 -33.42
CA ARG A 184 -8.72 -1.06 -33.77
C ARG A 184 -7.90 -1.49 -32.56
N MET A 185 -8.21 -0.98 -31.37
CA MET A 185 -7.56 -1.37 -30.09
C MET A 185 -8.42 -2.27 -29.21
N ALA A 186 -9.74 -2.36 -29.43
CA ALA A 186 -10.60 -3.23 -28.64
C ALA A 186 -10.17 -4.73 -28.75
N PRO A 187 -10.30 -5.53 -27.68
CA PRO A 187 -10.28 -6.98 -27.77
C PRO A 187 -11.38 -7.51 -28.71
N ARG A 188 -11.10 -8.58 -29.48
CA ARG A 188 -12.05 -9.12 -30.47
C ARG A 188 -13.41 -9.49 -29.88
N PHE A 189 -13.43 -10.08 -28.68
CA PHE A 189 -14.67 -10.46 -28.00
C PHE A 189 -15.57 -9.26 -27.62
N LEU A 190 -15.02 -8.04 -27.51
CA LEU A 190 -15.79 -6.84 -27.20
C LEU A 190 -16.36 -6.13 -28.45
N HIS A 191 -15.99 -6.53 -29.66
CA HIS A 191 -16.43 -5.82 -30.88
C HIS A 191 -17.95 -5.87 -31.05
N GLY A 192 -18.56 -7.03 -30.82
CA GLY A 192 -20.01 -7.20 -30.94
C GLY A 192 -20.78 -6.34 -29.93
N LEU A 193 -20.29 -6.25 -28.70
CA LEU A 193 -20.85 -5.38 -27.67
C LEU A 193 -20.71 -3.90 -28.05
N LEU A 194 -19.51 -3.46 -28.39
CA LEU A 194 -19.21 -2.06 -28.72
C LEU A 194 -19.95 -1.55 -29.96
N LYS A 195 -20.21 -2.42 -30.95
CA LYS A 195 -21.04 -2.08 -32.12
C LYS A 195 -22.55 -2.04 -31.82
N ARG A 196 -23.01 -2.74 -30.77
CA ARG A 196 -24.42 -2.78 -30.36
C ARG A 196 -24.79 -1.67 -29.37
N LEU A 197 -23.82 -1.14 -28.63
CA LEU A 197 -24.02 0.00 -27.76
C LEU A 197 -24.24 1.26 -28.62
N ASN A 198 -25.49 1.73 -28.71
CA ASN A 198 -25.79 3.09 -29.17
C ASN A 198 -25.54 4.08 -28.02
N GLY A 199 -25.28 5.35 -28.33
CA GLY A 199 -24.84 6.38 -27.36
C GLY A 199 -25.71 6.57 -26.11
N THR A 200 -26.92 6.02 -26.07
CA THR A 200 -27.83 6.01 -24.90
C THR A 200 -27.44 5.01 -23.80
N ALA A 201 -26.65 3.97 -24.10
CA ALA A 201 -26.33 2.90 -23.15
C ALA A 201 -25.22 3.24 -22.13
N ILE A 202 -24.42 4.28 -22.37
CA ILE A 202 -23.30 4.67 -21.49
C ILE A 202 -23.77 5.48 -20.27
N ALA A 203 -24.89 6.20 -20.40
CA ALA A 203 -25.48 6.93 -19.26
C ALA A 203 -25.95 6.00 -18.12
N LEU A 204 -26.21 4.72 -18.42
CA LEU A 204 -26.64 3.71 -17.45
C LEU A 204 -25.48 2.99 -16.74
N LEU A 205 -24.26 3.01 -17.29
CA LEU A 205 -23.10 2.32 -16.70
C LEU A 205 -22.33 3.20 -15.70
N LEU A 206 -22.57 4.52 -15.69
CA LEU A 206 -22.04 5.46 -14.69
C LEU A 206 -22.87 5.50 -13.38
N SER A 207 -24.02 4.82 -13.33
CA SER A 207 -24.97 4.86 -12.20
C SER A 207 -24.96 3.61 -11.30
N ILE A 208 -24.15 2.59 -11.59
CA ILE A 208 -24.06 1.33 -10.79
C ILE A 208 -22.78 1.32 -9.95
N GLY A 209 -22.41 2.46 -9.37
CA GLY A 209 -21.25 2.61 -8.49
C GLY A 209 -21.58 2.82 -7.00
N LEU A 210 -22.86 2.85 -6.63
CA LEU A 210 -23.26 3.30 -5.30
C LEU A 210 -24.46 2.50 -4.78
N LEU A 211 -24.22 1.30 -4.26
CA LEU A 211 -25.11 0.55 -3.35
C LEU A 211 -24.39 -0.74 -2.92
N LEU A 212 -23.43 -0.61 -2.02
CA LEU A 212 -23.10 -1.69 -1.09
C LEU A 212 -23.87 -1.42 0.21
N PRO A 213 -24.67 -2.36 0.74
CA PRO A 213 -25.25 -2.21 2.06
C PRO A 213 -24.13 -2.17 3.10
N GLY A 214 -24.11 -1.15 3.97
CA GLY A 214 -23.23 -1.10 5.12
C GLY A 214 -23.57 -2.21 6.13
N PRO A 215 -22.59 -2.74 6.89
CA PRO A 215 -22.87 -3.73 7.91
C PRO A 215 -23.85 -3.15 8.95
N ALA A 216 -24.80 -3.98 9.37
CA ALA A 216 -25.69 -3.66 10.49
C ALA A 216 -24.83 -3.38 11.74
N HIS A 217 -25.10 -2.26 12.42
CA HIS A 217 -24.41 -1.91 13.65
C HIS A 217 -24.84 -2.91 14.74
N ALA A 218 -23.91 -3.75 15.20
CA ALA A 218 -24.07 -4.52 16.42
C ALA A 218 -24.18 -3.58 17.63
N ALA A 219 -24.82 -4.02 18.71
CA ALA A 219 -24.87 -3.27 19.96
C ALA A 219 -23.45 -3.09 20.52
N SER A 220 -23.04 -1.84 20.77
CA SER A 220 -21.70 -1.50 21.28
C SER A 220 -21.60 -1.74 22.79
N HIS A 221 -20.52 -2.39 23.23
CA HIS A 221 -20.14 -2.65 24.63
C HIS A 221 -18.77 -2.05 24.94
N PRO A 222 -18.64 -0.70 24.96
CA PRO A 222 -17.37 -0.03 25.14
C PRO A 222 -16.81 -0.19 26.56
N TRP A 223 -15.48 -0.21 26.68
CA TRP A 223 -14.78 -0.30 27.97
C TRP A 223 -13.97 0.97 28.27
N ALA A 224 -13.97 1.39 29.53
CA ALA A 224 -13.10 2.45 30.05
C ALA A 224 -11.84 1.82 30.65
N VAL A 225 -10.68 2.06 30.04
CA VAL A 225 -9.39 1.55 30.53
C VAL A 225 -8.83 2.43 31.65
N ASP A 226 -8.44 1.79 32.74
CA ASP A 226 -7.67 2.39 33.83
C ASP A 226 -6.17 2.28 33.52
N TYR A 227 -5.61 3.31 32.88
CA TYR A 227 -4.20 3.36 32.50
C TYR A 227 -3.23 3.35 33.69
N LYS A 228 -3.68 3.64 34.90
CA LYS A 228 -2.81 3.61 36.09
C LYS A 228 -2.54 2.19 36.56
N HIS A 229 -3.49 1.29 36.36
CA HIS A 229 -3.39 -0.12 36.74
C HIS A 229 -3.25 -1.06 35.52
N SER A 230 -3.06 -0.49 34.34
CA SER A 230 -2.81 -1.22 33.10
C SER A 230 -1.35 -1.05 32.66
N GLY A 231 -0.83 -2.01 31.91
CA GLY A 231 0.54 -1.96 31.41
C GLY A 231 0.82 -2.97 30.31
N ILE A 232 1.71 -2.57 29.40
CA ILE A 232 2.27 -3.42 28.35
C ILE A 232 3.76 -3.52 28.61
N THR A 233 4.23 -4.75 28.76
CA THR A 233 5.61 -5.09 29.11
C THR A 233 6.17 -6.07 28.10
N PHE A 234 7.48 -6.09 27.95
CA PHE A 234 8.18 -7.07 27.14
C PHE A 234 9.40 -7.62 27.88
N THR A 235 9.71 -8.88 27.66
CA THR A 235 10.90 -9.54 28.20
C THR A 235 11.79 -9.95 27.04
N GLY A 236 13.01 -9.44 27.02
CA GLY A 236 14.07 -9.81 26.08
C GLY A 236 15.16 -10.64 26.76
N THR A 237 16.14 -11.11 25.99
CA THR A 237 17.34 -11.76 26.52
C THR A 237 18.58 -11.20 25.84
N GLN A 238 19.54 -10.70 26.62
CA GLN A 238 20.79 -10.12 26.14
C GLN A 238 21.95 -10.86 26.82
N SER A 239 22.90 -11.40 26.04
CA SER A 239 24.06 -12.15 26.57
C SER A 239 23.67 -13.29 27.53
N GLY A 240 22.53 -13.94 27.30
CA GLY A 240 22.00 -15.03 28.12
C GLY A 240 21.16 -14.60 29.34
N GLU A 241 21.14 -13.32 29.70
CA GLU A 241 20.33 -12.81 30.81
C GLU A 241 19.03 -12.18 30.32
N LYS A 242 17.95 -12.41 31.08
CA LYS A 242 16.65 -11.80 30.80
C LYS A 242 16.62 -10.36 31.31
N PHE A 243 15.97 -9.49 30.55
CA PHE A 243 15.64 -8.15 30.99
C PHE A 243 14.19 -7.84 30.66
N ASP A 244 13.56 -7.02 31.50
CA ASP A 244 12.21 -6.53 31.29
C ASP A 244 12.24 -5.09 30.79
N GLY A 245 11.27 -4.79 29.95
CA GLY A 245 10.97 -3.47 29.45
C GLY A 245 9.48 -3.20 29.48
N ASP A 246 9.13 -1.93 29.34
CA ASP A 246 7.75 -1.49 29.39
C ASP A 246 7.53 -0.26 28.51
N PHE A 247 6.27 -0.09 28.10
CA PHE A 247 5.81 1.09 27.39
C PHE A 247 4.98 1.95 28.34
N LYS A 248 5.48 3.13 28.70
CA LYS A 248 4.80 4.02 29.67
C LYS A 248 3.52 4.64 29.13
N LYS A 249 3.32 4.67 27.81
CA LYS A 249 2.20 5.33 27.15
C LYS A 249 1.57 4.43 26.10
N PHE A 250 0.26 4.21 26.23
CA PHE A 250 -0.55 3.56 25.21
C PHE A 250 -2.01 4.02 25.35
N THR A 251 -2.79 3.83 24.30
CA THR A 251 -4.24 3.97 24.32
C THR A 251 -4.89 2.68 23.83
N ALA A 252 -6.09 2.39 24.34
CA ALA A 252 -6.86 1.25 23.89
C ALA A 252 -8.33 1.65 23.71
N ASP A 253 -8.88 1.23 22.58
CA ASP A 253 -10.29 1.31 22.22
C ASP A 253 -10.83 -0.13 22.15
N ILE A 254 -11.78 -0.44 23.02
CA ILE A 254 -12.24 -1.79 23.28
C ILE A 254 -13.76 -1.77 23.30
N ASP A 255 -14.35 -2.54 22.40
CA ASP A 255 -15.77 -2.88 22.40
C ASP A 255 -15.87 -4.40 22.46
N PHE A 256 -16.36 -4.94 23.58
CA PHE A 256 -16.27 -6.37 23.82
C PHE A 256 -17.35 -6.85 24.78
N ASP A 257 -18.22 -7.74 24.32
CA ASP A 257 -19.15 -8.49 25.16
C ASP A 257 -18.60 -9.92 25.35
N PRO A 258 -18.24 -10.33 26.59
CA PRO A 258 -17.80 -11.70 26.87
C PRO A 258 -18.81 -12.79 26.48
N ASN A 259 -20.11 -12.47 26.39
CA ASN A 259 -21.16 -13.42 25.99
C ASN A 259 -21.32 -13.55 24.47
N HIS A 260 -20.92 -12.51 23.73
CA HIS A 260 -20.95 -12.45 22.26
C HIS A 260 -19.59 -11.96 21.72
N PRO A 261 -18.49 -12.67 22.05
CA PRO A 261 -17.13 -12.20 21.79
C PRO A 261 -16.85 -12.01 20.30
N GLU A 262 -17.55 -12.73 19.42
CA GLU A 262 -17.41 -12.65 17.98
C GLU A 262 -17.69 -11.24 17.42
N ASN A 263 -18.50 -10.44 18.12
CA ASN A 263 -18.84 -9.08 17.72
C ASN A 263 -17.84 -8.03 18.23
N GLY A 264 -16.93 -8.43 19.12
CA GLY A 264 -16.00 -7.50 19.76
C GLY A 264 -14.81 -7.13 18.89
N TYR A 265 -14.24 -5.95 19.16
CA TYR A 265 -12.98 -5.50 18.60
C TYR A 265 -12.08 -4.86 19.67
N ILE A 266 -10.78 -4.92 19.41
CA ILE A 266 -9.75 -4.28 20.24
C ILE A 266 -8.83 -3.52 19.29
N THR A 267 -8.63 -2.22 19.53
CA THR A 267 -7.57 -1.43 18.90
C THR A 267 -6.68 -0.85 19.99
N THR A 268 -5.37 -1.12 19.91
CA THR A 268 -4.38 -0.57 20.84
C THR A 268 -3.31 0.18 20.08
N LEU A 269 -2.97 1.39 20.53
CA LEU A 269 -1.85 2.18 20.04
C LEU A 269 -0.83 2.33 21.16
N VAL A 270 0.39 1.83 20.95
CA VAL A 270 1.49 1.94 21.89
C VAL A 270 2.44 3.02 21.40
N ASP A 271 2.73 4.01 22.25
CA ASP A 271 3.74 5.04 21.95
C ASP A 271 5.12 4.45 22.19
N ILE A 272 5.84 4.19 21.09
CA ILE A 272 7.16 3.58 21.07
C ILE A 272 8.20 4.49 21.71
N THR A 273 8.00 5.81 21.69
CA THR A 273 8.92 6.77 22.34
C THR A 273 8.91 6.63 23.87
N SER A 274 7.91 5.92 24.41
CA SER A 274 7.78 5.63 25.84
C SER A 274 8.42 4.32 26.28
N ALA A 275 9.07 3.60 25.37
CA ALA A 275 9.72 2.32 25.65
C ALA A 275 10.92 2.48 26.58
N THR A 276 11.01 1.61 27.57
CA THR A 276 12.19 1.43 28.43
C THR A 276 12.52 -0.05 28.54
N ALA A 277 13.77 -0.39 28.82
CA ALA A 277 14.29 -1.76 28.96
C ALA A 277 15.14 -1.92 30.22
N GLY A 278 14.81 -1.16 31.28
CA GLY A 278 15.43 -1.29 32.60
C GLY A 278 16.92 -0.92 32.65
N SER A 279 17.48 -0.27 31.62
CA SER A 279 18.85 0.25 31.63
C SER A 279 19.00 1.43 30.69
N LYS A 280 19.73 2.45 31.14
CA LYS A 280 20.01 3.66 30.36
C LYS A 280 20.67 3.36 29.00
N GLU A 281 21.51 2.34 28.94
CA GLU A 281 22.16 1.91 27.70
C GLU A 281 21.14 1.41 26.68
N ARG A 282 20.33 0.40 27.02
CA ARG A 282 19.28 -0.10 26.12
C ARG A 282 18.30 1.01 25.73
N ASP A 283 17.89 1.83 26.69
CA ASP A 283 16.96 2.95 26.45
C ASP A 283 17.51 3.97 25.44
N THR A 284 18.84 4.10 25.34
CA THR A 284 19.50 4.96 24.34
C THR A 284 19.42 4.37 22.92
N TYR A 285 19.47 3.04 22.80
CA TYR A 285 19.45 2.33 21.51
C TYR A 285 18.05 2.04 20.99
N LEU A 286 17.08 1.75 21.87
CA LEU A 286 15.69 1.43 21.49
C LEU A 286 15.07 2.39 20.45
N PRO A 287 15.18 3.74 20.57
CA PRO A 287 14.56 4.64 19.60
C PRO A 287 15.32 4.75 18.27
N GLN A 288 16.55 4.23 18.18
CA GLN A 288 17.42 4.39 17.01
C GLN A 288 16.94 3.56 15.81
N PHE A 289 17.51 3.86 14.64
CA PHE A 289 17.16 3.26 13.36
C PHE A 289 17.23 1.71 13.35
N GLU A 290 18.27 1.14 13.97
CA GLU A 290 18.47 -0.31 14.04
C GLU A 290 17.38 -1.01 14.86
N TRP A 291 16.76 -0.31 15.80
CA TRP A 291 15.75 -0.83 16.72
C TRP A 291 14.36 -0.38 16.30
N PHE A 292 13.64 0.40 17.11
CA PHE A 292 12.27 0.77 16.79
C PHE A 292 12.17 1.87 15.74
N ASN A 293 13.25 2.63 15.48
CA ASN A 293 13.24 3.81 14.63
C ASN A 293 12.08 4.76 15.01
N ALA A 294 12.03 5.12 16.30
CA ALA A 294 10.88 5.79 16.92
C ALA A 294 10.60 7.18 16.34
N ALA A 295 11.59 7.81 15.70
CA ALA A 295 11.43 9.08 15.00
C ALA A 295 10.52 8.97 13.77
N GLU A 296 10.60 7.86 13.03
CA GLU A 296 9.78 7.59 11.84
C GLU A 296 8.53 6.78 12.19
N PHE A 297 8.64 5.90 13.18
CA PHE A 297 7.56 5.01 13.65
C PHE A 297 7.30 5.21 15.15
N PRO A 298 6.69 6.34 15.54
CA PRO A 298 6.46 6.65 16.96
C PRO A 298 5.39 5.76 17.61
N GLN A 299 4.66 4.96 16.83
CA GLN A 299 3.57 4.12 17.33
C GLN A 299 3.65 2.68 16.80
N ALA A 300 3.34 1.72 17.67
CA ALA A 300 2.93 0.38 17.29
C ALA A 300 1.41 0.24 17.45
N LYS A 301 0.80 -0.59 16.62
CA LYS A 301 -0.66 -0.78 16.59
C LYS A 301 -1.02 -2.26 16.62
N PHE A 302 -1.95 -2.62 17.49
CA PHE A 302 -2.61 -3.92 17.47
C PHE A 302 -4.09 -3.73 17.17
N THR A 303 -4.65 -4.50 16.23
CA THR A 303 -6.09 -4.54 15.97
C THR A 303 -6.57 -5.98 15.91
N ALA A 304 -7.62 -6.30 16.67
CA ALA A 304 -8.26 -7.61 16.66
C ALA A 304 -9.77 -7.46 16.52
N ALA A 305 -10.39 -8.46 15.88
CA ALA A 305 -11.83 -8.61 15.72
C ALA A 305 -12.17 -10.11 15.61
N ASN A 306 -13.46 -10.47 15.63
CA ASN A 306 -13.88 -11.88 15.60
C ASN A 306 -13.27 -12.68 16.76
N ILE A 307 -13.32 -12.12 17.98
CA ILE A 307 -12.73 -12.72 19.17
C ILE A 307 -13.48 -14.02 19.48
N LYS A 308 -12.74 -15.06 19.87
CA LYS A 308 -13.28 -16.40 20.12
C LYS A 308 -13.17 -16.74 21.59
N SER A 309 -14.24 -17.24 22.20
CA SER A 309 -14.12 -17.85 23.52
C SER A 309 -13.31 -19.14 23.45
N THR A 310 -12.40 -19.34 24.40
CA THR A 310 -11.65 -20.59 24.60
C THR A 310 -12.08 -21.31 25.89
N GLY A 311 -13.11 -20.78 26.58
CA GLY A 311 -13.64 -21.30 27.85
C GLY A 311 -12.96 -20.71 29.09
N ASN A 312 -13.58 -20.85 30.25
CA ASN A 312 -13.08 -20.36 31.56
C ASN A 312 -12.70 -18.87 31.56
N ASP A 313 -13.57 -18.01 31.00
CA ASP A 313 -13.33 -16.57 30.83
C ASP A 313 -12.04 -16.23 30.06
N CYS A 314 -11.55 -17.17 29.25
CA CYS A 314 -10.45 -16.98 28.32
C CYS A 314 -10.94 -16.88 26.88
N PHE A 315 -10.17 -16.14 26.10
CA PHE A 315 -10.48 -15.76 24.74
C PHE A 315 -9.21 -15.76 23.87
N LEU A 316 -9.42 -15.90 22.57
CA LEU A 316 -8.40 -15.71 21.55
C LEU A 316 -8.82 -14.52 20.68
N ALA A 317 -8.02 -13.47 20.69
CA ALA A 317 -8.17 -12.31 19.82
C ALA A 317 -7.24 -12.45 18.61
N PRO A 318 -7.71 -13.02 17.47
CA PRO A 318 -6.94 -13.00 16.24
C PRO A 318 -6.83 -11.56 15.74
N GLY A 319 -5.60 -11.10 15.51
CA GLY A 319 -5.35 -9.72 15.19
C GLY A 319 -4.17 -9.50 14.26
N THR A 320 -3.93 -8.23 13.97
CA THR A 320 -2.75 -7.75 13.25
C THR A 320 -1.96 -6.87 14.19
N LEU A 321 -0.69 -7.23 14.40
CA LEU A 321 0.27 -6.41 15.12
C LEU A 321 1.20 -5.74 14.10
N SER A 322 1.23 -4.41 14.13
CA SER A 322 2.14 -3.59 13.34
C SER A 322 3.16 -2.90 14.23
N ILE A 323 4.43 -3.16 13.96
CA ILE A 323 5.57 -2.48 14.60
C ILE A 323 6.53 -2.05 13.49
N LYS A 324 7.05 -0.81 13.55
CA LYS A 324 8.01 -0.29 12.56
C LYS A 324 7.52 -0.39 11.10
N GLY A 325 6.22 -0.16 10.89
CA GLY A 325 5.58 -0.24 9.57
C GLY A 325 5.43 -1.65 8.98
N ILE A 326 5.77 -2.70 9.75
CA ILE A 326 5.67 -4.10 9.35
C ILE A 326 4.53 -4.75 10.13
N SER A 327 3.61 -5.38 9.41
CA SER A 327 2.41 -6.02 9.96
C SER A 327 2.48 -7.53 9.85
N HIS A 328 2.17 -8.22 10.95
CA HIS A 328 1.98 -9.65 10.97
C HIS A 328 0.67 -10.02 11.66
N ALA A 329 0.10 -11.14 11.25
CA ALA A 329 -1.00 -11.76 11.96
C ALA A 329 -0.47 -12.29 13.31
N VAL A 330 -1.16 -11.93 14.39
CA VAL A 330 -0.81 -12.32 15.75
C VAL A 330 -2.09 -12.67 16.49
N ASP A 331 -2.13 -13.90 17.00
CA ASP A 331 -3.21 -14.36 17.87
C ASP A 331 -2.85 -14.00 19.32
N LEU A 332 -3.67 -13.16 19.95
CA LEU A 332 -3.50 -12.76 21.34
C LEU A 332 -4.45 -13.57 22.24
N PRO A 333 -3.96 -14.59 22.95
CA PRO A 333 -4.74 -15.22 24.01
C PRO A 333 -4.80 -14.30 25.23
N PHE A 334 -5.97 -14.17 25.83
CA PHE A 334 -6.14 -13.45 27.09
C PHE A 334 -7.24 -14.07 27.94
N CYS A 335 -7.17 -13.86 29.26
CA CYS A 335 -8.21 -14.26 30.19
C CYS A 335 -8.67 -13.07 31.02
N LEU A 336 -9.96 -13.08 31.38
CA LEU A 336 -10.57 -12.08 32.23
C LEU A 336 -10.62 -12.56 33.68
N ARG A 337 -10.53 -11.62 34.60
CA ARG A 337 -10.81 -11.83 36.01
C ARG A 337 -11.45 -10.59 36.58
N VAL A 338 -12.61 -10.74 37.21
CA VAL A 338 -13.30 -9.62 37.87
C VAL A 338 -12.93 -9.60 39.35
N VAL A 339 -12.50 -8.44 39.85
CA VAL A 339 -12.22 -8.20 41.27
C VAL A 339 -12.80 -6.84 41.64
N ASP A 340 -13.65 -6.81 42.67
CA ASP A 340 -14.24 -5.57 43.19
C ASP A 340 -14.88 -4.68 42.11
N GLY A 341 -15.51 -5.30 41.10
CA GLY A 341 -16.17 -4.60 39.98
C GLY A 341 -15.24 -4.13 38.86
N ILE A 342 -13.93 -4.33 38.98
CA ILE A 342 -12.94 -4.05 37.93
C ILE A 342 -12.64 -5.35 37.18
N THR A 343 -12.68 -5.30 35.85
CA THR A 343 -12.27 -6.44 35.01
C THR A 343 -10.80 -6.30 34.64
N TYR A 344 -10.04 -7.33 34.96
CA TYR A 344 -8.63 -7.46 34.61
C TYR A 344 -8.49 -8.44 33.44
N ALA A 345 -8.03 -7.96 32.30
CA ALA A 345 -7.63 -8.80 31.18
C ALA A 345 -6.11 -9.01 31.23
N LYS A 346 -5.67 -10.27 31.21
CA LYS A 346 -4.26 -10.64 31.11
C LYS A 346 -4.02 -11.46 29.86
N GLY A 347 -3.15 -10.98 28.99
CA GLY A 347 -2.74 -11.65 27.77
C GLY A 347 -1.22 -11.73 27.64
N GLN A 348 -0.75 -12.70 26.86
CA GLN A 348 0.67 -12.87 26.58
C GLN A 348 0.87 -13.42 25.18
N VAL A 349 1.88 -12.91 24.49
CA VAL A 349 2.28 -13.41 23.18
C VAL A 349 3.81 -13.50 23.09
N ASP A 350 4.29 -14.54 22.42
CA ASP A 350 5.70 -14.68 22.06
C ASP A 350 5.88 -14.21 20.62
N LEU A 351 6.80 -13.26 20.42
CA LEU A 351 7.11 -12.64 19.13
C LEU A 351 8.58 -12.86 18.79
N SER A 352 8.89 -12.70 17.50
CA SER A 352 10.28 -12.54 17.06
C SER A 352 10.53 -11.08 16.64
N ARG A 353 11.52 -10.43 17.25
CA ARG A 353 11.87 -9.03 16.91
C ARG A 353 12.35 -8.89 15.46
N SER A 354 12.90 -9.95 14.87
CA SER A 354 13.37 -9.93 13.48
C SER A 354 12.22 -9.83 12.49
N ASP A 355 11.03 -10.33 12.85
CA ASP A 355 9.85 -10.27 11.98
C ASP A 355 9.42 -8.82 11.71
N TYR A 356 9.81 -7.91 12.60
CA TYR A 356 9.54 -6.47 12.55
C TYR A 356 10.80 -5.63 12.25
N ASN A 357 11.91 -6.26 11.80
CA ASN A 357 13.19 -5.58 11.58
C ASN A 357 13.66 -4.76 12.81
N ILE A 358 13.47 -5.29 14.02
CA ILE A 358 13.93 -4.66 15.27
C ILE A 358 15.24 -5.34 15.70
N GLY A 359 16.32 -4.55 15.75
CA GLY A 359 17.68 -5.01 15.95
C GLY A 359 18.27 -5.60 14.66
N ILE A 360 18.50 -4.74 13.67
CA ILE A 360 19.11 -5.11 12.37
C ILE A 360 20.64 -4.87 12.35
N ASN A 361 21.29 -5.22 11.24
CA ASN A 361 22.74 -5.11 11.02
C ASN A 361 23.54 -5.96 12.03
N GLN A 362 24.43 -5.34 12.82
CA GLN A 362 25.23 -6.03 13.85
C GLN A 362 24.39 -6.63 14.99
N TRP A 363 23.07 -6.39 15.00
CA TRP A 363 22.13 -6.93 15.98
C TRP A 363 21.23 -8.03 15.40
N ASP A 364 21.39 -8.42 14.13
CA ASP A 364 20.48 -9.38 13.47
C ASP A 364 20.80 -10.86 13.80
N ASP A 365 21.96 -11.13 14.40
CA ASP A 365 22.23 -12.45 14.97
C ASP A 365 21.47 -12.69 16.29
N ASP A 366 21.45 -13.95 16.71
CA ASP A 366 20.83 -14.41 17.95
C ASP A 366 21.89 -14.57 19.08
N GLU A 367 23.10 -14.02 18.92
CA GLU A 367 24.18 -14.19 19.91
C GLU A 367 24.10 -13.12 21.00
N MET A 368 24.04 -11.85 20.60
CA MET A 368 24.08 -10.73 21.56
C MET A 368 22.72 -10.44 22.17
N VAL A 369 21.66 -10.39 21.35
CA VAL A 369 20.28 -10.20 21.80
C VAL A 369 19.40 -11.22 21.12
N LYS A 370 18.68 -12.03 21.90
CA LYS A 370 17.81 -13.06 21.36
C LYS A 370 16.70 -12.47 20.49
N LYS A 371 16.31 -13.21 19.44
CA LYS A 371 15.21 -12.84 18.55
C LYS A 371 13.86 -12.95 19.24
N ALA A 372 13.71 -13.95 20.10
CA ALA A 372 12.50 -14.18 20.88
C ALA A 372 12.28 -13.06 21.90
N VAL A 373 11.07 -12.48 21.88
CA VAL A 373 10.61 -11.46 22.82
C VAL A 373 9.22 -11.87 23.30
N LYS A 374 9.04 -11.92 24.62
CA LYS A 374 7.73 -12.19 25.21
C LYS A 374 7.05 -10.88 25.55
N VAL A 375 5.84 -10.65 25.07
CA VAL A 375 5.04 -9.45 25.39
C VAL A 375 3.91 -9.84 26.32
N THR A 376 3.76 -9.13 27.42
CA THR A 376 2.69 -9.33 28.41
C THR A 376 1.83 -8.08 28.51
N ILE A 377 0.53 -8.27 28.40
CA ILE A 377 -0.49 -7.23 28.45
C ILE A 377 -1.35 -7.45 29.69
N ASN A 378 -1.45 -6.42 30.53
CA ASN A 378 -2.37 -6.40 31.66
C ASN A 378 -3.24 -5.15 31.54
N ILE A 379 -4.55 -5.32 31.36
CA ILE A 379 -5.51 -4.22 31.25
C ILE A 379 -6.49 -4.30 32.42
N ALA A 380 -6.65 -3.20 33.15
CA ALA A 380 -7.74 -2.99 34.08
C ALA A 380 -8.78 -2.09 33.41
N ALA A 381 -10.03 -2.52 33.34
CA ALA A 381 -11.09 -1.76 32.71
C ALA A 381 -12.46 -2.00 33.36
N THR A 382 -13.37 -1.04 33.17
CA THR A 382 -14.78 -1.15 33.55
C THR A 382 -15.67 -0.95 32.33
N PRO A 383 -16.82 -1.64 32.21
CA PRO A 383 -17.80 -1.36 31.16
C PRO A 383 -18.25 0.11 31.22
N ARG A 384 -18.54 0.70 30.06
CA ARG A 384 -19.07 2.07 29.95
C ARG A 384 -20.58 2.13 29.84
#